data_AF-D2VR46-F1
#
_entry.id   AF-D2VR46-F1
#
_cell.length_a   1.000
_cell.length_b   1.000
_cell.length_c   1.000
_cell.angle_alpha   90.00
_cell.angle_beta   90.00
_cell.angle_gamma   90.00
#
_symmetry.space_group_name_H-M   'P 1'
#
loop_
_entity.id
_entity.type
_entity.pdbx_description
1 polymer ?
#
loop_
_entity_poly.entity_id
_entity_poly.type
_entity_poly.pdbx_seq_one_letter_code
_entity_poly.pdbx_strand_id
1 'polypeptide(L)'
;MAKSSAFSAGMGKVAWNSSSLCKSRRNFHSSNILNFNRGLAPNHDKNVKQQQQHNASSSPSSLMENTKLQISTSTIEFINLISEQVNSRKEFIKATFSEPRQTTSINNGTTIREELNLGEVEIFKFSVRPIMMMDSKACFQFSLFLKDGKAIHRNFEDLSQVLRIIQELMDNASYQQVLIQRRGSAEDIHMLVKYDKETTKMKQVKVSKIANLAKATTSTRESSTVENEFSHNRKKDYILEEGKLINFLVELGIQHETSGKILAQKYNKFKQMNHFLEIFKESISSLLHQKGNVENMTLRIVDFGCGKSYLTFAIHYYLKEVLKIGNVQIIGLDLKKDVIQHCNNISKKYSYEKELKFMVGDIHSFDASSHFTAGEYKDDSQVDIVVSLHACNTATDKALEQATRWKSQIILAVPCCQHEVYQQMKHMKSLPENHFMEPLLQHNIFNEKFCSIYTDALRCQLLEIMGYKTNVIEFIDTEHTPKNVMIRATRSNTSPEKRSTLISKYRSMLDNLPVKITLEQLLFPKGLE
;
A
#
# COMPACT_ATOMS: atom_id res chain seq x y z
N MET A 1 -50.48 33.15 -15.07
CA MET A 1 -51.52 32.57 -15.96
C MET A 1 -51.07 31.14 -16.27
N ALA A 2 -51.34 30.11 -15.47
CA ALA A 2 -52.60 29.48 -15.05
C ALA A 2 -53.31 28.63 -16.13
N LYS A 3 -53.25 27.29 -15.94
CA LYS A 3 -54.20 26.17 -16.20
C LYS A 3 -53.46 24.92 -16.76
N SER A 4 -53.21 23.84 -16.01
CA SER A 4 -54.10 22.74 -15.49
C SER A 4 -54.69 21.88 -16.62
N SER A 5 -54.52 20.54 -16.71
CA SER A 5 -54.95 19.44 -15.81
C SER A 5 -54.11 18.17 -16.10
N ALA A 6 -53.62 17.37 -15.13
CA ALA A 6 -54.27 16.43 -14.20
C ALA A 6 -54.86 15.14 -14.83
N PHE A 7 -54.22 14.00 -14.58
CA PHE A 7 -54.85 12.67 -14.48
C PHE A 7 -54.15 11.84 -13.39
N SER A 8 -54.96 11.17 -12.58
CA SER A 8 -54.63 10.60 -11.27
C SER A 8 -54.79 9.08 -11.23
N ALA A 9 -53.98 8.47 -10.35
CA ALA A 9 -54.27 7.33 -9.48
C ALA A 9 -54.39 5.90 -10.07
N GLY A 10 -53.62 5.00 -9.47
CA GLY A 10 -53.80 3.54 -9.54
C GLY A 10 -52.79 2.81 -8.65
N MET A 11 -53.04 2.80 -7.34
CA MET A 11 -52.30 1.98 -6.37
C MET A 11 -52.66 0.50 -6.53
N GLY A 12 -51.66 -0.39 -6.49
CA GLY A 12 -51.85 -1.83 -6.43
C GLY A 12 -50.81 -2.49 -5.51
N LYS A 13 -51.14 -2.61 -4.22
CA LYS A 13 -50.49 -3.53 -3.28
C LYS A 13 -50.96 -4.94 -3.59
N VAL A 14 -50.05 -5.89 -3.74
CA VAL A 14 -50.38 -7.32 -3.70
C VAL A 14 -49.58 -7.97 -2.59
N ALA A 15 -50.28 -8.28 -1.50
CA ALA A 15 -49.88 -9.21 -0.46
C ALA A 15 -50.35 -10.61 -0.87
N TRP A 16 -49.51 -11.62 -0.68
CA TRP A 16 -49.96 -13.01 -0.57
C TRP A 16 -49.33 -13.62 0.67
N ASN A 17 -50.19 -14.12 1.55
CA ASN A 17 -49.83 -14.82 2.76
C ASN A 17 -50.44 -16.23 2.72
N SER A 18 -49.72 -17.13 3.37
CA SER A 18 -50.10 -18.43 3.95
C SER A 18 -50.40 -19.68 3.08
N SER A 19 -49.48 -20.65 3.26
CA SER A 19 -49.66 -22.05 3.69
C SER A 19 -50.19 -23.12 2.74
N SER A 20 -49.41 -24.18 2.48
CA SER A 20 -49.28 -25.35 3.39
C SER A 20 -48.50 -26.54 2.78
N LEU A 21 -47.70 -27.19 3.63
CA LEU A 21 -47.38 -28.63 3.71
C LEU A 21 -46.88 -29.40 2.46
N CYS A 22 -45.61 -29.87 2.51
CA CYS A 22 -45.34 -31.30 2.64
C CYS A 22 -43.88 -31.60 3.05
N LYS A 23 -43.73 -32.60 3.92
CA LYS A 23 -42.49 -33.14 4.50
C LYS A 23 -41.77 -34.03 3.47
N SER A 24 -40.44 -33.97 3.40
CA SER A 24 -39.61 -35.19 3.34
C SER A 24 -38.17 -34.91 3.74
N ARG A 25 -37.77 -35.47 4.89
CA ARG A 25 -36.38 -35.80 5.22
C ARG A 25 -35.90 -36.88 4.26
N ARG A 26 -34.70 -36.76 3.70
CA ARG A 26 -33.89 -37.93 3.30
C ARG A 26 -32.42 -37.68 3.66
N ASN A 27 -31.95 -38.54 4.56
CA ASN A 27 -30.55 -38.84 4.79
C ASN A 27 -29.93 -39.43 3.51
N PHE A 28 -28.66 -39.11 3.22
CA PHE A 28 -27.81 -39.97 2.43
C PHE A 28 -26.49 -40.22 3.17
N HIS A 29 -26.38 -41.42 3.72
CA HIS A 29 -25.14 -42.14 3.84
C HIS A 29 -24.77 -42.71 2.46
N SER A 30 -23.49 -42.68 2.12
CA SER A 30 -22.91 -43.71 1.26
C SER A 30 -21.42 -43.83 1.54
N SER A 31 -21.09 -44.85 2.33
CA SER A 31 -19.81 -45.53 2.33
C SER A 31 -19.71 -46.45 1.10
N ASN A 32 -18.46 -46.61 0.64
CA ASN A 32 -17.92 -47.65 -0.24
C ASN A 32 -18.23 -47.58 -1.74
N ILE A 33 -17.18 -47.38 -2.54
CA ILE A 33 -16.69 -48.35 -3.54
C ILE A 33 -15.16 -48.24 -3.59
N LEU A 34 -14.50 -49.36 -3.30
CA LEU A 34 -13.07 -49.62 -3.46
C LEU A 34 -12.86 -50.41 -4.75
N ASN A 35 -11.70 -50.13 -5.40
CA ASN A 35 -10.91 -50.99 -6.29
C ASN A 35 -11.43 -51.28 -7.72
N PHE A 36 -10.74 -50.79 -8.75
CA PHE A 36 -9.59 -51.46 -9.39
C PHE A 36 -9.10 -50.65 -10.61
N ASN A 37 -7.83 -50.25 -10.64
CA ASN A 37 -6.90 -50.71 -11.68
C ASN A 37 -5.45 -50.36 -11.33
N ARG A 38 -4.60 -51.39 -11.42
CA ARG A 38 -3.16 -51.41 -11.17
C ARG A 38 -2.37 -51.19 -12.47
N GLY A 39 -1.17 -50.65 -12.30
CA GLY A 39 -0.03 -50.72 -13.24
C GLY A 39 0.24 -49.38 -13.92
N LEU A 40 1.45 -48.82 -13.99
CA LEU A 40 2.81 -49.25 -13.70
C LEU A 40 3.63 -47.94 -13.52
N ALA A 41 4.49 -47.86 -12.50
CA ALA A 41 5.55 -46.84 -12.44
C ALA A 41 6.76 -47.41 -11.68
N PRO A 42 7.99 -47.31 -12.22
CA PRO A 42 9.19 -47.88 -11.63
C PRO A 42 9.90 -46.94 -10.63
N ASN A 43 10.68 -47.59 -9.75
CA ASN A 43 11.52 -47.06 -8.68
C ASN A 43 12.64 -46.10 -9.12
N HIS A 44 13.05 -45.23 -8.19
CA HIS A 44 14.40 -44.70 -7.84
C HIS A 44 14.17 -43.36 -7.10
N ASP A 45 14.81 -42.96 -5.99
CA ASP A 45 16.01 -43.40 -5.29
C ASP A 45 15.95 -43.01 -3.81
N LYS A 46 16.49 -43.87 -2.95
CA LYS A 46 17.04 -43.52 -1.63
C LYS A 46 18.57 -43.54 -1.77
N ASN A 47 19.21 -42.50 -1.23
CA ASN A 47 20.61 -42.39 -0.77
C ASN A 47 21.36 -41.23 -1.46
N VAL A 48 21.63 -40.16 -0.71
CA VAL A 48 23.00 -39.64 -0.55
C VAL A 48 23.11 -39.02 0.86
N LYS A 49 23.48 -39.86 1.83
CA LYS A 49 24.32 -39.44 2.96
C LYS A 49 25.75 -39.80 2.56
N GLN A 50 26.69 -38.92 2.90
CA GLN A 50 28.15 -39.00 2.70
C GLN A 50 28.65 -38.59 1.31
N GLN A 51 29.18 -37.38 1.23
CA GLN A 51 30.61 -37.10 1.03
C GLN A 51 30.79 -35.61 0.73
N GLN A 52 31.52 -34.92 1.60
CA GLN A 52 32.54 -33.90 1.29
C GLN A 52 32.81 -33.08 2.56
N GLN A 53 33.56 -33.70 3.48
CA GLN A 53 34.61 -32.97 4.17
C GLN A 53 35.77 -32.82 3.18
N HIS A 54 36.24 -31.57 3.04
CA HIS A 54 37.60 -31.12 2.68
C HIS A 54 37.55 -29.96 1.67
N ASN A 55 37.63 -28.72 2.16
CA ASN A 55 38.78 -27.82 1.96
C ASN A 55 38.46 -26.34 2.29
N ALA A 56 39.51 -25.66 2.74
CA ALA A 56 39.68 -24.20 2.94
C ALA A 56 39.00 -23.59 4.19
N SER A 57 39.69 -23.35 5.31
CA SER A 57 40.76 -22.36 5.60
C SER A 57 40.30 -20.90 5.72
N SER A 58 40.75 -20.27 6.83
CA SER A 58 40.85 -18.83 7.20
C SER A 58 39.62 -18.03 7.69
N SER A 59 39.48 -17.98 9.03
CA SER A 59 39.34 -16.81 9.95
C SER A 59 38.10 -15.86 9.89
N PRO A 60 37.84 -15.05 10.95
CA PRO A 60 37.06 -15.45 12.13
C PRO A 60 35.73 -14.68 12.25
N SER A 61 34.61 -15.37 12.44
CA SER A 61 33.33 -14.77 12.83
C SER A 61 33.21 -14.70 14.35
N SER A 62 33.14 -13.47 14.88
CA SER A 62 32.81 -13.19 16.28
C SER A 62 31.47 -13.82 16.66
N LEU A 63 31.51 -14.81 17.55
CA LEU A 63 30.37 -15.37 18.26
C LEU A 63 29.67 -14.28 19.07
N MET A 64 28.42 -13.94 18.73
CA MET A 64 27.52 -13.30 19.69
C MET A 64 26.91 -14.38 20.58
N GLU A 65 27.36 -14.42 21.83
CA GLU A 65 26.77 -15.24 22.89
C GLU A 65 25.31 -14.83 23.14
N ASN A 66 24.36 -15.67 22.74
CA ASN A 66 22.98 -15.59 23.20
C ASN A 66 22.91 -16.02 24.67
N THR A 67 23.02 -15.09 25.60
CA THR A 67 22.81 -15.34 27.03
C THR A 67 21.34 -15.69 27.29
N LYS A 68 20.99 -16.98 27.24
CA LYS A 68 19.68 -17.50 27.66
C LYS A 68 19.60 -17.50 29.19
N LEU A 69 19.15 -16.40 29.78
CA LEU A 69 18.73 -16.38 31.19
C LEU A 69 17.35 -17.07 31.30
N GLN A 70 17.34 -18.29 31.85
CA GLN A 70 16.11 -18.96 32.28
C GLN A 70 15.84 -18.56 33.73
N ILE A 71 14.81 -17.75 33.96
CA ILE A 71 14.36 -17.38 35.31
C ILE A 71 13.01 -18.07 35.55
N SER A 72 12.87 -18.83 36.63
CA SER A 72 11.57 -19.27 37.12
C SER A 72 10.99 -18.10 37.90
N THR A 73 10.04 -17.39 37.30
CA THR A 73 9.61 -16.07 37.79
C THR A 73 8.16 -16.13 38.26
N SER A 74 7.90 -15.68 39.48
CA SER A 74 6.55 -15.44 40.00
C SER A 74 5.90 -14.25 39.27
N THR A 75 4.56 -14.14 39.33
CA THR A 75 3.82 -13.02 38.72
C THR A 75 4.33 -11.65 39.20
N ILE A 76 4.71 -11.54 40.48
CA ILE A 76 5.27 -10.31 41.09
C ILE A 76 6.61 -9.94 40.46
N GLU A 77 7.51 -10.90 40.30
CA GLU A 77 8.82 -10.66 39.68
C GLU A 77 8.68 -10.32 38.19
N PHE A 78 7.68 -10.87 37.49
CA PHE A 78 7.35 -10.48 36.12
C PHE A 78 6.90 -9.00 36.05
N ILE A 79 6.01 -8.57 36.94
CA ILE A 79 5.60 -7.15 37.00
C ILE A 79 6.76 -6.24 37.39
N ASN A 80 7.66 -6.66 38.28
CA ASN A 80 8.85 -5.88 38.59
C ASN A 80 9.76 -5.72 37.37
N LEU A 81 9.93 -6.78 36.57
CA LEU A 81 10.68 -6.71 35.31
C LEU A 81 10.02 -5.75 34.31
N ILE A 82 8.69 -5.77 34.18
CA ILE A 82 7.97 -4.79 33.35
C ILE A 82 8.12 -3.37 33.92
N SER A 83 8.01 -3.22 35.24
CA SER A 83 8.12 -1.94 35.95
C SER A 83 9.48 -1.29 35.72
N GLU A 84 10.58 -2.03 35.85
CA GLU A 84 11.93 -1.52 35.57
C GLU A 84 12.05 -1.00 34.14
N GLN A 85 11.52 -1.75 33.17
CA GLN A 85 11.56 -1.34 31.76
C GLN A 85 10.68 -0.11 31.51
N VAL A 86 9.44 -0.08 32.03
CA VAL A 86 8.50 1.03 31.79
C VAL A 86 8.95 2.31 32.53
N ASN A 87 9.54 2.18 33.72
CA ASN A 87 10.04 3.30 34.51
C ASN A 87 11.28 3.96 33.88
N SER A 88 12.04 3.23 33.06
CA SER A 88 13.22 3.75 32.37
C SER A 88 12.93 4.86 31.35
N ARG A 89 11.65 5.24 31.11
CA ARG A 89 11.03 6.31 30.27
C ARG A 89 11.84 6.90 29.10
N LYS A 90 13.10 7.27 29.29
CA LYS A 90 14.10 7.62 28.29
C LYS A 90 14.45 6.46 27.33
N GLU A 91 14.52 5.22 27.84
CA GLU A 91 14.86 4.04 27.04
C GLU A 91 13.63 3.25 26.58
N PHE A 92 12.46 3.48 27.17
CA PHE A 92 11.25 2.71 26.86
C PHE A 92 10.43 3.34 25.74
N ILE A 93 10.17 2.59 24.66
CA ILE A 93 9.32 3.04 23.54
C ILE A 93 7.89 2.51 23.70
N LYS A 94 7.75 1.19 23.87
CA LYS A 94 6.44 0.51 23.88
C LYS A 94 6.58 -0.90 24.43
N ALA A 95 5.61 -1.35 25.22
CA ALA A 95 5.42 -2.76 25.55
C ALA A 95 4.14 -3.26 24.86
N THR A 96 4.23 -4.40 24.17
CA THR A 96 3.12 -5.03 23.45
C THR A 96 2.89 -6.42 23.99
N PHE A 97 1.64 -6.75 24.32
CA PHE A 97 1.22 -8.03 24.89
C PHE A 97 0.26 -8.70 23.92
N SER A 98 0.55 -9.94 23.52
CA SER A 98 -0.19 -10.68 22.49
C SER A 98 -0.30 -12.17 22.80
N GLU A 99 -1.07 -12.88 21.97
CA GLU A 99 -1.35 -14.32 22.10
C GLU A 99 -1.96 -14.69 23.46
N PRO A 100 -3.14 -14.15 23.82
CA PRO A 100 -3.84 -14.56 25.03
C PRO A 100 -4.34 -16.00 24.90
N ARG A 101 -4.18 -16.80 25.96
CA ARG A 101 -4.72 -18.16 26.01
C ARG A 101 -6.25 -18.19 26.07
N GLN A 102 -6.83 -17.15 26.65
CA GLN A 102 -8.28 -16.98 26.79
C GLN A 102 -8.63 -15.55 26.44
N THR A 103 -9.73 -15.35 25.71
CA THR A 103 -10.24 -14.00 25.54
C THR A 103 -10.80 -13.48 26.84
N THR A 104 -10.31 -12.33 27.28
CA THR A 104 -10.88 -11.64 28.44
C THR A 104 -12.21 -11.05 28.04
N SER A 105 -13.30 -11.65 28.52
CA SER A 105 -14.59 -10.96 28.62
C SER A 105 -14.59 -10.17 29.93
N ILE A 106 -14.69 -8.85 29.83
CA ILE A 106 -14.69 -7.97 31.00
C ILE A 106 -16.09 -8.01 31.66
N ASN A 107 -16.29 -8.96 32.57
CA ASN A 107 -17.54 -9.11 33.32
C ASN A 107 -17.72 -7.98 34.36
N ASN A 108 -18.96 -7.79 34.82
CA ASN A 108 -19.30 -6.81 35.87
C ASN A 108 -18.47 -7.06 37.16
N GLY A 109 -17.71 -6.05 37.61
CA GLY A 109 -16.96 -6.07 38.88
C GLY A 109 -15.42 -6.08 38.79
N THR A 110 -14.82 -5.84 37.61
CA THR A 110 -13.35 -5.77 37.42
C THR A 110 -12.84 -4.33 37.42
N THR A 111 -11.70 -4.05 38.05
CA THR A 111 -11.04 -2.71 38.10
C THR A 111 -10.79 -2.18 36.69
N ILE A 112 -10.46 -3.09 35.75
CA ILE A 112 -10.31 -2.81 34.32
C ILE A 112 -11.54 -2.11 33.74
N ARG A 113 -12.76 -2.55 34.11
CA ARG A 113 -14.00 -1.99 33.54
C ARG A 113 -14.23 -0.54 34.01
N GLU A 114 -13.97 -0.27 35.28
CA GLU A 114 -14.14 1.04 35.90
C GLU A 114 -13.08 2.03 35.43
N GLU A 115 -11.80 1.62 35.41
CA GLU A 115 -10.68 2.49 35.02
C GLU A 115 -10.59 2.71 33.49
N LEU A 116 -11.03 1.76 32.66
CA LEU A 116 -11.01 1.90 31.20
C LEU A 116 -12.37 2.32 30.59
N ASN A 117 -13.45 2.34 31.39
CA ASN A 117 -14.82 2.61 30.97
C ASN A 117 -15.23 1.80 29.73
N LEU A 118 -15.16 0.47 29.85
CA LEU A 118 -15.39 -0.49 28.77
C LEU A 118 -16.69 -1.27 28.99
N GLY A 119 -17.39 -1.60 27.90
CA GLY A 119 -18.44 -2.62 27.90
C GLY A 119 -17.87 -4.03 27.88
N GLU A 120 -18.71 -5.04 27.64
CA GLU A 120 -18.23 -6.40 27.34
C GLU A 120 -17.49 -6.38 26.00
N VAL A 121 -16.15 -6.45 26.06
CA VAL A 121 -15.27 -6.45 24.89
C VAL A 121 -14.22 -7.56 25.02
N GLU A 122 -13.91 -8.21 23.90
CA GLU A 122 -12.84 -9.21 23.82
C GLU A 122 -11.53 -8.56 23.32
N ILE A 123 -10.55 -8.46 24.22
CA ILE A 123 -9.23 -7.92 23.91
C ILE A 123 -8.31 -9.07 23.50
N PHE A 124 -7.75 -9.02 22.28
CA PHE A 124 -6.79 -10.05 21.82
C PHE A 124 -5.33 -9.58 21.88
N LYS A 125 -5.11 -8.27 22.01
CA LYS A 125 -3.79 -7.66 22.08
C LYS A 125 -3.90 -6.31 22.78
N PHE A 126 -2.90 -5.96 23.58
CA PHE A 126 -2.80 -4.59 24.09
C PHE A 126 -1.37 -4.09 24.07
N SER A 127 -1.21 -2.77 24.18
CA SER A 127 0.11 -2.17 24.31
C SER A 127 0.08 -0.90 25.15
N VAL A 128 1.19 -0.64 25.85
CA VAL A 128 1.43 0.57 26.62
C VAL A 128 2.65 1.30 26.09
N ARG A 129 2.57 2.64 26.00
CA ARG A 129 3.69 3.51 25.60
C ARG A 129 3.65 4.83 26.37
N PRO A 130 4.80 5.48 26.66
CA PRO A 130 4.81 6.82 27.21
C PRO A 130 4.40 7.84 26.13
N ILE A 131 3.72 8.90 26.56
CA ILE A 131 3.26 10.04 25.75
C ILE A 131 3.37 11.33 26.57
N MET A 132 3.47 12.50 25.92
CA MET A 132 3.23 13.78 26.59
C MET A 132 1.92 14.38 26.08
N MET A 133 1.04 14.74 27.01
CA MET A 133 -0.19 15.49 26.78
C MET A 133 0.10 16.92 26.31
N MET A 134 -0.88 17.57 25.67
CA MET A 134 -0.74 18.93 25.12
C MET A 134 -0.40 19.98 26.18
N ASP A 135 -0.69 19.70 27.45
CA ASP A 135 -0.34 20.49 28.63
C ASP A 135 1.05 20.13 29.20
N SER A 136 1.88 19.42 28.44
CA SER A 136 3.20 18.92 28.84
C SER A 136 3.20 17.96 30.03
N LYS A 137 2.07 17.29 30.33
CA LYS A 137 2.04 16.20 31.31
C LYS A 137 2.44 14.87 30.70
N ALA A 138 3.36 14.16 31.35
CA ALA A 138 3.77 12.82 30.94
C ALA A 138 2.74 11.77 31.38
N CYS A 139 2.22 11.00 30.43
CA CYS A 139 1.26 9.92 30.67
C CYS A 139 1.68 8.63 29.96
N PHE A 140 0.98 7.55 30.25
CA PHE A 140 1.06 6.27 29.54
C PHE A 140 -0.22 6.03 28.77
N GLN A 141 -0.11 5.77 27.47
CA GLN A 141 -1.23 5.41 26.62
C GLN A 141 -1.34 3.90 26.49
N PHE A 142 -2.47 3.34 26.92
CA PHE A 142 -2.94 2.02 26.52
C PHE A 142 -3.60 2.07 25.15
N SER A 143 -3.32 1.07 24.34
CA SER A 143 -4.06 0.75 23.12
C SER A 143 -4.54 -0.70 23.22
N LEU A 144 -5.85 -0.88 23.28
CA LEU A 144 -6.53 -2.17 23.39
C LEU A 144 -7.08 -2.54 22.02
N PHE A 145 -6.64 -3.66 21.46
CA PHE A 145 -7.07 -4.13 20.15
C PHE A 145 -8.15 -5.21 20.33
N LEU A 146 -9.31 -4.96 19.74
CA LEU A 146 -10.50 -5.79 19.84
C LEU A 146 -10.61 -6.73 18.63
N LYS A 147 -11.22 -7.91 18.81
CA LYS A 147 -11.40 -8.86 17.70
C LYS A 147 -12.23 -8.34 16.54
N ASP A 148 -13.09 -7.34 16.77
CA ASP A 148 -13.89 -6.68 15.72
C ASP A 148 -13.08 -5.69 14.86
N GLY A 149 -11.76 -5.60 15.08
CA GLY A 149 -10.84 -4.74 14.34
C GLY A 149 -10.72 -3.32 14.89
N LYS A 150 -11.48 -2.96 15.93
CA LYS A 150 -11.38 -1.63 16.57
C LYS A 150 -10.22 -1.57 17.56
N ALA A 151 -9.73 -0.35 17.79
CA ALA A 151 -8.75 -0.06 18.83
C ALA A 151 -9.30 1.00 19.79
N ILE A 152 -9.15 0.77 21.09
CA ILE A 152 -9.53 1.72 22.14
C ILE A 152 -8.26 2.27 22.79
N HIS A 153 -8.18 3.60 22.90
CA HIS A 153 -7.06 4.30 23.52
C HIS A 153 -7.46 4.93 24.86
N ARG A 154 -6.61 4.77 25.88
CA ARG A 154 -6.78 5.32 27.23
C ARG A 154 -5.45 5.80 27.78
N ASN A 155 -5.44 6.94 28.45
CA ASN A 155 -4.22 7.55 28.98
C ASN A 155 -4.26 7.55 30.52
N PHE A 156 -3.14 7.22 31.16
CA PHE A 156 -2.99 7.16 32.60
C PHE A 156 -1.77 7.95 33.04
N GLU A 157 -1.89 8.76 34.08
CA GLU A 157 -0.78 9.57 34.61
C GLU A 157 0.11 8.75 35.58
N ASP A 158 -0.50 7.85 36.33
CA ASP A 158 0.16 7.05 37.37
C ASP A 158 0.67 5.71 36.84
N LEU A 159 1.97 5.46 37.00
CA LEU A 159 2.60 4.18 36.64
C LEU A 159 2.03 3.03 37.48
N SER A 160 1.65 3.28 38.74
CA SER A 160 1.08 2.25 39.61
C SER A 160 -0.25 1.74 39.07
N GLN A 161 -1.12 2.65 38.59
CA GLN A 161 -2.34 2.28 37.86
C GLN A 161 -2.02 1.44 36.61
N VAL A 162 -1.06 1.87 35.80
CA VAL A 162 -0.64 1.15 34.59
C VAL A 162 -0.22 -0.29 34.92
N LEU A 163 0.60 -0.48 35.95
CA LEU A 163 1.09 -1.81 36.34
C LEU A 163 -0.04 -2.69 36.89
N ARG A 164 -1.00 -2.12 37.64
CA ARG A 164 -2.20 -2.86 38.08
C ARG A 164 -3.05 -3.35 36.91
N ILE A 165 -3.29 -2.49 35.91
CA ILE A 165 -4.06 -2.87 34.71
C ILE A 165 -3.33 -3.97 33.93
N ILE A 166 -2.01 -3.88 33.77
CA ILE A 166 -1.20 -4.93 33.13
C ILE A 166 -1.35 -6.24 33.89
N GLN A 167 -1.19 -6.21 35.22
CA GLN A 167 -1.31 -7.38 36.08
C GLN A 167 -2.68 -8.06 35.91
N GLU A 168 -3.77 -7.29 36.00
CA GLU A 168 -5.12 -7.83 35.88
C GLU A 168 -5.40 -8.41 34.48
N LEU A 169 -4.89 -7.78 33.41
CA LEU A 169 -4.98 -8.31 32.04
C LEU A 169 -4.19 -9.61 31.88
N MET A 170 -2.99 -9.70 32.48
CA MET A 170 -2.16 -10.89 32.43
C MET A 170 -2.79 -12.07 33.18
N ASP A 171 -3.41 -11.81 34.34
CA ASP A 171 -4.08 -12.84 35.14
C ASP A 171 -5.36 -13.34 34.48
N ASN A 172 -6.11 -12.46 33.80
CA ASN A 172 -7.38 -12.82 33.17
C ASN A 172 -7.23 -13.47 31.79
N ALA A 173 -6.33 -12.98 30.94
CA ALA A 173 -6.20 -13.48 29.55
C ALA A 173 -5.04 -14.45 29.35
N SER A 174 -4.08 -14.47 30.29
CA SER A 174 -2.84 -15.25 30.17
C SER A 174 -2.09 -14.98 28.85
N TYR A 175 -1.69 -13.72 28.59
CA TYR A 175 -0.93 -13.33 27.39
C TYR A 175 0.44 -13.99 27.34
N GLN A 176 0.72 -14.70 26.25
CA GLN A 176 1.91 -15.55 26.15
C GLN A 176 3.14 -14.83 25.59
N GLN A 177 2.96 -13.68 24.95
CA GLN A 177 4.05 -12.94 24.31
C GLN A 177 4.08 -11.50 24.78
N VAL A 178 5.26 -11.02 25.15
CA VAL A 178 5.51 -9.61 25.49
C VAL A 178 6.73 -9.10 24.73
N LEU A 179 6.56 -8.01 23.98
CA LEU A 179 7.62 -7.33 23.25
C LEU A 179 7.82 -5.93 23.81
N ILE A 180 9.00 -5.65 24.35
CA ILE A 180 9.41 -4.34 24.86
C ILE A 180 10.41 -3.73 23.89
N GLN A 181 10.01 -2.63 23.27
CA GLN A 181 10.82 -1.87 22.34
C GLN A 181 11.61 -0.81 23.09
N ARG A 182 12.92 -0.73 22.81
CA ARG A 182 13.82 0.18 23.52
C ARG A 182 14.52 1.18 22.59
N ARG A 183 14.71 2.41 23.09
CA ARG A 183 15.43 3.51 22.44
C ARG A 183 16.92 3.36 22.70
N GLY A 184 17.75 3.61 21.69
CA GLY A 184 19.21 3.60 21.82
C GLY A 184 19.85 2.21 21.94
N SER A 185 19.06 1.14 22.08
CA SER A 185 19.55 -0.24 22.08
C SER A 185 19.42 -0.88 20.70
N ALA A 186 20.44 -1.66 20.31
CA ALA A 186 20.38 -2.52 19.12
C ALA A 186 19.41 -3.71 19.29
N GLU A 187 18.87 -3.91 20.49
CA GLU A 187 18.08 -5.09 20.84
C GLU A 187 16.77 -4.73 21.57
N ASP A 188 15.68 -5.31 21.11
CA ASP A 188 14.39 -5.32 21.83
C ASP A 188 14.34 -6.50 22.80
N ILE A 189 13.52 -6.40 23.85
CA ILE A 189 13.33 -7.51 24.80
C ILE A 189 12.04 -8.24 24.41
N HIS A 190 12.17 -9.54 24.17
CA HIS A 190 11.06 -10.44 23.91
C HIS A 190 10.92 -11.45 25.04
N MET A 191 9.73 -11.52 25.63
CA MET A 191 9.39 -12.43 26.72
C MET A 191 8.32 -13.41 26.27
N LEU A 192 8.57 -14.70 26.50
CA LEU A 192 7.59 -15.76 26.35
C LEU A 192 7.11 -16.22 27.73
N VAL A 193 5.85 -15.97 28.03
CA VAL A 193 5.21 -16.32 29.29
C VAL A 193 4.47 -17.65 29.11
N LYS A 194 4.84 -18.64 29.92
CA LYS A 194 4.14 -19.91 30.03
C LYS A 194 3.32 -19.91 31.30
N TYR A 195 2.06 -20.29 31.14
CA TYR A 195 1.11 -20.46 32.23
C TYR A 195 0.95 -21.93 32.57
N ASP A 196 0.53 -22.23 33.79
CA ASP A 196 0.10 -23.57 34.15
C ASP A 196 -1.11 -24.01 33.31
N LYS A 197 -1.24 -25.31 33.03
CA LYS A 197 -2.32 -25.80 32.15
C LYS A 197 -3.68 -25.72 32.82
N GLU A 198 -3.74 -25.83 34.14
CA GLU A 198 -4.98 -25.92 34.92
C GLU A 198 -5.31 -24.62 35.64
N THR A 199 -4.34 -23.72 35.82
CA THR A 199 -4.53 -22.41 36.47
C THR A 199 -4.05 -21.26 35.58
N THR A 200 -4.50 -20.03 35.85
CA THR A 200 -3.99 -18.81 35.19
C THR A 200 -2.66 -18.32 35.77
N LYS A 201 -2.01 -19.11 36.64
CA LYS A 201 -0.74 -18.74 37.27
C LYS A 201 0.42 -18.88 36.28
N MET A 202 1.30 -17.88 36.27
CA MET A 202 2.54 -17.92 35.50
C MET A 202 3.44 -19.02 36.05
N LYS A 203 3.95 -19.88 35.15
CA LYS A 203 4.83 -20.99 35.46
C LYS A 203 6.29 -20.69 35.10
N GLN A 204 6.50 -20.01 33.98
CA GLN A 204 7.84 -19.71 33.48
C GLN A 204 7.81 -18.49 32.57
N VAL A 205 8.81 -17.61 32.69
CA VAL A 205 9.05 -16.51 31.75
C VAL A 205 10.40 -16.71 31.10
N LYS A 206 10.44 -16.82 29.77
CA LYS A 206 11.71 -16.84 29.01
C LYS A 206 11.95 -15.46 28.44
N VAL A 207 13.06 -14.84 28.82
CA VAL A 207 13.48 -13.53 28.32
C VAL A 207 14.57 -13.73 27.25
N SER A 208 14.42 -13.04 26.13
CA SER A 208 15.37 -13.04 25.03
C SER A 208 15.58 -11.60 24.54
N LYS A 209 16.81 -11.29 24.14
CA LYS A 209 17.10 -10.06 23.41
C LYS A 209 17.06 -10.40 21.92
N ILE A 210 16.33 -9.61 21.15
CA ILE A 210 16.18 -9.81 19.70
C ILE A 210 16.65 -8.55 18.98
N ALA A 211 17.21 -8.70 17.78
CA ALA A 211 17.61 -7.55 16.97
C ALA A 211 16.42 -6.59 16.80
N ASN A 212 16.67 -5.30 17.03
CA ASN A 212 15.64 -4.27 17.06
C ASN A 212 14.79 -4.30 15.77
N LEU A 213 13.50 -4.58 15.91
CA LEU A 213 12.60 -4.74 14.76
C LEU A 213 12.40 -3.43 13.97
N ALA A 214 12.70 -2.28 14.57
CA ALA A 214 12.64 -0.98 13.90
C ALA A 214 13.79 -0.73 12.90
N LYS A 215 14.92 -1.45 13.03
CA LYS A 215 16.04 -1.38 12.06
C LYS A 215 15.90 -2.37 10.90
N ALA A 216 15.04 -3.38 11.01
CA ALA A 216 14.79 -4.33 9.92
C ALA A 216 13.92 -3.76 8.77
N THR A 217 13.42 -2.51 8.90
CA THR A 217 12.59 -1.85 7.86
C THR A 217 12.97 -0.39 7.57
N THR A 218 14.10 0.11 8.08
CA THR A 218 14.48 1.50 7.78
C THR A 218 16.00 1.68 7.72
N SER A 219 16.48 2.03 6.52
CA SER A 219 17.86 2.45 6.27
C SER A 219 18.23 3.63 7.16
N THR A 220 19.36 3.47 7.85
CA THR A 220 20.31 4.50 8.34
C THR A 220 19.92 5.96 8.11
N ARG A 221 19.70 6.70 9.21
CA ARG A 221 20.12 8.11 9.33
C ARG A 221 20.48 8.42 10.78
N GLU A 222 21.69 8.92 10.95
CA GLU A 222 22.23 9.42 12.21
C GLU A 222 21.67 10.82 12.52
N SER A 223 21.30 10.95 13.79
CA SER A 223 21.25 12.13 14.67
C SER A 223 21.23 13.55 14.08
N SER A 224 20.14 14.28 14.37
CA SER A 224 20.26 15.63 14.96
C SER A 224 18.95 16.09 15.63
N THR A 225 19.09 16.54 16.87
CA THR A 225 18.16 17.30 17.74
C THR A 225 17.04 16.53 18.47
N VAL A 226 17.37 16.24 19.72
CA VAL A 226 16.52 15.72 20.80
C VAL A 226 15.63 16.86 21.29
N GLU A 227 14.41 17.02 20.74
CA GLU A 227 13.36 17.82 21.43
C GLU A 227 11.90 17.63 20.95
N ASN A 228 11.62 16.87 19.88
CA ASN A 228 10.27 16.85 19.28
C ASN A 228 9.43 15.55 19.41
N GLU A 229 9.90 14.54 20.14
CA GLU A 229 9.35 13.18 20.01
C GLU A 229 8.35 12.73 21.09
N PHE A 230 7.90 13.63 21.97
CA PHE A 230 6.80 13.32 22.88
C PHE A 230 5.42 13.77 22.36
N SER A 231 5.35 14.30 21.14
CA SER A 231 4.08 14.75 20.55
C SER A 231 3.16 13.58 20.20
N HIS A 232 1.85 13.77 20.45
CA HIS A 232 0.75 12.79 20.24
C HIS A 232 0.63 12.22 18.83
N ASN A 233 1.31 12.83 17.87
CA ASN A 233 1.30 12.43 16.49
C ASN A 233 2.72 11.98 16.16
N ARG A 234 2.95 10.68 15.87
CA ARG A 234 4.15 10.31 15.13
C ARG A 234 4.10 11.15 13.85
N LYS A 235 4.93 12.20 13.76
CA LYS A 235 5.05 12.97 12.52
C LYS A 235 5.50 11.99 11.46
N LYS A 236 4.58 11.58 10.59
CA LYS A 236 4.96 10.87 9.37
C LYS A 236 5.85 11.83 8.59
N ASP A 237 7.01 11.34 8.17
CA ASP A 237 7.99 12.11 7.41
C ASP A 237 7.47 12.29 5.97
N TYR A 238 6.52 13.21 5.81
CA TYR A 238 5.89 13.52 4.54
C TYR A 238 6.81 14.41 3.70
N ILE A 239 6.92 14.10 2.40
CA ILE A 239 7.67 14.92 1.43
C ILE A 239 7.06 16.33 1.33
N LEU A 240 5.73 16.43 1.34
CA LEU A 240 5.00 17.66 1.58
C LEU A 240 4.81 17.79 3.09
N GLU A 241 5.72 18.48 3.76
CA GLU A 241 5.74 18.59 5.22
C GLU A 241 4.51 19.32 5.78
N GLU A 242 3.89 18.75 6.82
CA GLU A 242 2.77 19.38 7.52
C GLU A 242 3.25 20.57 8.38
N GLY A 243 2.58 21.71 8.27
CA GLY A 243 2.91 22.94 8.99
C GLY A 243 3.89 23.86 8.24
N LYS A 244 4.56 23.37 7.19
CA LYS A 244 5.33 24.20 6.27
C LYS A 244 4.39 24.81 5.24
N LEU A 245 4.42 26.13 5.04
CA LEU A 245 3.62 26.78 4.01
C LEU A 245 4.11 26.36 2.62
N ILE A 246 3.24 25.73 1.83
CA ILE A 246 3.52 25.27 0.47
C ILE A 246 2.50 25.92 -0.45
N ASN A 247 2.98 26.88 -1.24
CA ASN A 247 2.17 27.78 -2.06
C ASN A 247 1.07 27.11 -2.88
N PHE A 248 1.39 26.05 -3.63
CA PHE A 248 0.40 25.37 -4.46
C PHE A 248 -0.66 24.62 -3.64
N LEU A 249 -0.35 24.16 -2.42
CA LEU A 249 -1.33 23.53 -1.54
C LEU A 249 -2.35 24.54 -1.03
N VAL A 250 -1.93 25.78 -0.80
CA VAL A 250 -2.82 26.89 -0.45
C VAL A 250 -3.78 27.16 -1.59
N GLU A 251 -3.25 27.39 -2.79
CA GLU A 251 -4.04 27.74 -3.97
C GLU A 251 -5.04 26.65 -4.37
N LEU A 252 -4.67 25.38 -4.19
CA LEU A 252 -5.54 24.23 -4.45
C LEU A 252 -6.54 23.94 -3.32
N GLY A 253 -6.56 24.78 -2.27
CA GLY A 253 -7.46 24.69 -1.13
C GLY A 253 -7.22 23.45 -0.27
N ILE A 254 -5.98 22.99 -0.15
CA ILE A 254 -5.57 21.88 0.73
C ILE A 254 -5.03 22.41 2.05
N GLN A 255 -4.32 23.53 2.01
CA GLN A 255 -3.67 24.14 3.16
C GLN A 255 -4.28 25.51 3.48
N HIS A 256 -4.34 25.86 4.76
CA HIS A 256 -4.78 27.17 5.21
C HIS A 256 -3.70 28.24 4.93
N GLU A 257 -4.11 29.36 4.34
CA GLU A 257 -3.20 30.38 3.78
C GLU A 257 -2.24 30.99 4.82
N THR A 258 -2.71 31.20 6.05
CA THR A 258 -1.92 31.85 7.11
C THR A 258 -1.24 30.90 8.10
N SER A 259 -1.84 29.75 8.38
CA SER A 259 -1.38 28.86 9.47
C SER A 259 -0.50 27.71 8.98
N GLY A 260 -0.43 27.46 7.66
CA GLY A 260 0.27 26.31 7.10
C GLY A 260 -0.34 24.95 7.50
N LYS A 261 -1.49 24.94 8.19
CA LYS A 261 -2.18 23.69 8.57
C LYS A 261 -2.95 23.12 7.39
N ILE A 262 -2.93 21.80 7.25
CA ILE A 262 -3.77 21.11 6.26
C ILE A 262 -5.22 21.18 6.71
N LEU A 263 -6.12 21.52 5.78
CA LEU A 263 -7.56 21.55 6.06
C LEU A 263 -8.04 20.12 6.33
N ALA A 264 -8.71 19.91 7.46
CA ALA A 264 -9.14 18.58 7.92
C ALA A 264 -9.92 17.79 6.84
N GLN A 265 -10.81 18.48 6.10
CA GLN A 265 -11.61 17.91 5.02
C GLN A 265 -10.78 17.45 3.81
N LYS A 266 -9.54 17.95 3.66
CA LYS A 266 -8.62 17.64 2.56
C LYS A 266 -7.42 16.81 3.00
N TYR A 267 -7.39 16.37 4.26
CA TYR A 267 -6.27 15.61 4.81
C TYR A 267 -6.05 14.26 4.09
N ASN A 268 -7.12 13.59 3.65
CA ASN A 268 -7.01 12.38 2.83
C ASN A 268 -6.35 12.65 1.48
N LYS A 269 -6.66 13.79 0.85
CA LYS A 269 -6.03 14.19 -0.41
C LYS A 269 -4.55 14.50 -0.24
N PHE A 270 -4.20 15.21 0.84
CA PHE A 270 -2.82 15.46 1.22
C PHE A 270 -2.02 14.16 1.45
N LYS A 271 -2.62 13.16 2.11
CA LYS A 271 -2.02 11.83 2.26
C LYS A 271 -1.80 11.13 0.91
N GLN A 272 -2.80 11.14 0.03
CA GLN A 272 -2.69 10.56 -1.32
C GLN A 272 -1.56 11.21 -2.15
N MET A 273 -1.42 12.53 -2.06
CA MET A 273 -0.34 13.25 -2.76
C MET A 273 1.04 12.87 -2.23
N ASN A 274 1.20 12.74 -0.90
CA ASN A 274 2.45 12.30 -0.31
C ASN A 274 2.80 10.86 -0.69
N HIS A 275 1.82 9.96 -0.65
CA HIS A 275 2.05 8.57 -1.05
C HIS A 275 2.42 8.45 -2.53
N PHE A 276 1.78 9.23 -3.41
CA PHE A 276 2.20 9.35 -4.80
C PHE A 276 3.67 9.81 -4.91
N LEU A 277 4.08 10.81 -4.13
CA LEU A 277 5.47 11.29 -4.15
C LEU A 277 6.48 10.27 -3.63
N GLU A 278 6.10 9.39 -2.70
CA GLU A 278 6.93 8.27 -2.26
C GLU A 278 7.21 7.32 -3.43
N ILE A 279 6.16 6.93 -4.16
CA ILE A 279 6.27 6.11 -5.37
C ILE A 279 7.11 6.82 -6.44
N PHE A 280 6.87 8.12 -6.65
CA PHE A 280 7.60 8.92 -7.63
C PHE A 280 9.09 9.01 -7.27
N LYS A 281 9.41 9.25 -6.00
CA LYS A 281 10.78 9.27 -5.45
C LYS A 281 11.53 7.97 -5.74
N GLU A 282 10.90 6.82 -5.50
CA GLU A 282 11.51 5.53 -5.85
C GLU A 282 11.74 5.41 -7.35
N SER A 283 10.74 5.80 -8.15
CA SER A 283 10.77 5.66 -9.61
C SER A 283 11.89 6.48 -10.24
N ILE A 284 12.11 7.71 -9.76
CA ILE A 284 13.11 8.62 -10.31
C ILE A 284 14.53 8.33 -9.83
N SER A 285 14.70 7.60 -8.72
CA SER A 285 16.01 7.33 -8.12
C SER A 285 17.02 6.74 -9.12
N SER A 286 16.61 5.77 -9.93
CA SER A 286 17.47 5.16 -10.96
C SER A 286 17.92 6.16 -12.02
N LEU A 287 17.02 7.06 -12.43
CA LEU A 287 17.31 8.12 -13.40
C LEU A 287 18.30 9.14 -12.84
N LEU A 288 18.17 9.51 -11.55
CA LEU A 288 19.11 10.40 -10.88
C LEU A 288 20.51 9.78 -10.79
N HIS A 289 20.60 8.50 -10.42
CA HIS A 289 21.88 7.77 -10.36
C HIS A 289 22.58 7.69 -11.72
N GLN A 290 21.81 7.53 -12.81
CA GLN A 290 22.37 7.48 -14.17
C GLN A 290 22.86 8.84 -14.68
N LYS A 291 22.14 9.93 -14.37
CA LYS A 291 22.43 11.27 -14.92
C LYS A 291 23.44 12.09 -14.09
N GLY A 292 23.87 11.63 -12.93
CA GLY A 292 24.97 12.25 -12.16
C GLY A 292 24.55 13.53 -11.43
N ASN A 293 25.24 14.66 -11.67
CA ASN A 293 24.99 15.91 -10.94
C ASN A 293 23.61 16.49 -11.29
N VAL A 294 22.70 16.42 -10.32
CA VAL A 294 21.31 16.88 -10.42
C VAL A 294 21.17 18.38 -10.71
N GLU A 295 22.16 19.21 -10.35
CA GLU A 295 22.14 20.66 -10.56
C GLU A 295 22.30 21.04 -12.04
N ASN A 296 22.91 20.17 -12.85
CA ASN A 296 23.05 20.36 -14.30
C ASN A 296 22.04 19.54 -15.11
N MET A 297 21.15 18.83 -14.43
CA MET A 297 20.19 17.93 -15.05
C MET A 297 18.98 18.71 -15.59
N THR A 298 18.57 18.37 -16.81
CA THR A 298 17.26 18.75 -17.35
C THR A 298 16.31 17.56 -17.29
N LEU A 299 15.12 17.78 -16.75
CA LEU A 299 14.03 16.81 -16.71
C LEU A 299 12.80 17.34 -17.45
N ARG A 300 12.34 16.55 -18.42
CA ARG A 300 11.14 16.84 -19.22
C ARG A 300 10.04 15.86 -18.88
N ILE A 301 8.89 16.37 -18.47
CA ILE A 301 7.78 15.58 -17.94
C ILE A 301 6.50 15.96 -18.68
N VAL A 302 5.71 14.97 -19.04
CA VAL A 302 4.34 15.16 -19.56
C VAL A 302 3.35 14.46 -18.64
N ASP A 303 2.31 15.18 -18.23
CA ASP A 303 1.20 14.65 -17.42
C ASP A 303 -0.09 14.67 -18.26
N PHE A 304 -0.54 13.49 -18.67
CA PHE A 304 -1.75 13.31 -19.47
C PHE A 304 -3.00 13.21 -18.58
N GLY A 305 -3.98 14.06 -18.86
CA GLY A 305 -5.19 14.16 -18.05
C GLY A 305 -4.88 14.76 -16.67
N CYS A 306 -4.10 15.84 -16.65
CA CYS A 306 -3.59 16.44 -15.42
C CYS A 306 -4.71 17.00 -14.52
N GLY A 307 -5.89 17.29 -15.08
CA GLY A 307 -7.02 17.85 -14.34
C GLY A 307 -6.61 19.11 -13.57
N LYS A 308 -7.05 19.20 -12.30
CA LYS A 308 -6.66 20.30 -11.39
C LYS A 308 -5.17 20.27 -10.97
N SER A 309 -4.38 19.36 -11.52
CA SER A 309 -2.91 19.36 -11.47
C SER A 309 -2.28 19.24 -10.09
N TYR A 310 -3.00 18.67 -9.12
CA TYR A 310 -2.50 18.41 -7.76
C TYR A 310 -1.15 17.68 -7.77
N LEU A 311 -1.06 16.61 -8.55
CA LEU A 311 0.14 15.78 -8.61
C LEU A 311 1.21 16.42 -9.50
N THR A 312 0.84 17.12 -10.56
CA THR A 312 1.77 17.89 -11.40
C THR A 312 2.54 18.93 -10.58
N PHE A 313 1.83 19.73 -9.75
CA PHE A 313 2.47 20.69 -8.86
C PHE A 313 3.29 20.01 -7.75
N ALA A 314 2.82 18.88 -7.23
CA ALA A 314 3.57 18.11 -6.23
C ALA A 314 4.90 17.58 -6.80
N ILE A 315 4.91 17.07 -8.04
CA ILE A 315 6.11 16.64 -8.75
C ILE A 315 7.07 17.81 -8.91
N HIS A 316 6.57 18.94 -9.42
CA HIS A 316 7.39 20.14 -9.58
C HIS A 316 8.03 20.58 -8.27
N TYR A 317 7.24 20.71 -7.19
CA TYR A 317 7.75 21.04 -5.86
C TYR A 317 8.81 20.03 -5.41
N TYR A 318 8.57 18.73 -5.57
CA TYR A 318 9.55 17.72 -5.17
C TYR A 318 10.86 17.84 -5.96
N LEU A 319 10.80 17.98 -7.29
CA LEU A 319 11.99 18.08 -8.13
C LEU A 319 12.75 19.38 -7.87
N LYS A 320 12.05 20.51 -7.77
CA LYS A 320 12.68 21.83 -7.69
C LYS A 320 13.03 22.26 -6.28
N GLU A 321 12.15 22.00 -5.30
CA GLU A 321 12.35 22.43 -3.92
C GLU A 321 13.06 21.40 -3.06
N VAL A 322 12.80 20.11 -3.27
CA VAL A 322 13.38 19.04 -2.44
C VAL A 322 14.66 18.48 -3.06
N LEU A 323 14.63 18.12 -4.34
CA LEU A 323 15.79 17.55 -5.04
C LEU A 323 16.72 18.58 -5.68
N LYS A 324 16.28 19.84 -5.79
CA LYS A 324 17.04 20.96 -6.39
C LYS A 324 17.56 20.64 -7.81
N ILE A 325 16.77 19.93 -8.61
CA ILE A 325 17.10 19.66 -10.03
C ILE A 325 17.33 21.00 -10.76
N GLY A 326 18.38 21.07 -11.58
CA GLY A 326 18.77 22.28 -12.32
C GLY A 326 17.64 22.89 -13.12
N ASN A 327 17.11 22.12 -14.08
CA ASN A 327 16.07 22.55 -15.01
C ASN A 327 14.92 21.52 -15.06
N VAL A 328 13.74 21.93 -14.64
CA VAL A 328 12.53 21.09 -14.63
C VAL A 328 11.52 21.69 -15.60
N GLN A 329 11.03 20.88 -16.53
CA GLN A 329 10.02 21.29 -17.50
C GLN A 329 8.89 20.28 -17.50
N ILE A 330 7.70 20.71 -17.07
CA ILE A 330 6.50 19.89 -16.97
C ILE A 330 5.42 20.49 -17.85
N ILE A 331 4.81 19.64 -18.67
CA ILE A 331 3.64 19.99 -19.46
C ILE A 331 2.45 19.16 -18.95
N GLY A 332 1.44 19.84 -18.41
CA GLY A 332 0.15 19.23 -18.08
C GLY A 332 -0.84 19.38 -19.23
N LEU A 333 -1.40 18.26 -19.70
CA LEU A 333 -2.39 18.22 -20.78
C LEU A 333 -3.75 17.81 -20.26
N ASP A 334 -4.78 18.55 -20.64
CA ASP A 334 -6.18 18.20 -20.39
C ASP A 334 -7.07 18.73 -21.52
N LEU A 335 -8.27 18.16 -21.65
CA LEU A 335 -9.25 18.60 -22.65
C LEU A 335 -10.06 19.82 -22.16
N LYS A 336 -10.11 20.06 -20.85
CA LYS A 336 -10.95 21.10 -20.24
C LYS A 336 -10.23 22.45 -20.17
N LYS A 337 -10.67 23.39 -21.02
CA LYS A 337 -10.10 24.74 -21.14
C LYS A 337 -10.09 25.52 -19.82
N ASP A 338 -11.18 25.46 -19.05
CA ASP A 338 -11.34 26.12 -17.75
C ASP A 338 -10.35 25.59 -16.71
N VAL A 339 -10.13 24.28 -16.70
CA VAL A 339 -9.16 23.61 -15.82
C VAL A 339 -7.73 24.05 -16.18
N ILE A 340 -7.40 24.07 -17.47
CA ILE A 340 -6.08 24.51 -17.95
C ILE A 340 -5.84 25.99 -17.64
N GLN A 341 -6.84 26.85 -17.86
CA GLN A 341 -6.74 28.28 -17.52
C GLN A 341 -6.48 28.48 -16.02
N HIS A 342 -7.19 27.74 -15.16
CA HIS A 342 -6.94 27.79 -13.73
C HIS A 342 -5.50 27.38 -13.40
N CYS A 343 -5.00 26.26 -13.92
CA CYS A 343 -3.64 25.79 -13.65
C CYS A 343 -2.56 26.77 -14.15
N ASN A 344 -2.76 27.40 -15.31
CA ASN A 344 -1.86 28.44 -15.81
C ASN A 344 -1.88 29.70 -14.94
N ASN A 345 -3.03 30.10 -14.38
CA ASN A 345 -3.10 31.22 -13.44
C ASN A 345 -2.27 30.94 -12.18
N ILE A 346 -2.31 29.71 -11.66
CA ILE A 346 -1.47 29.28 -10.53
C ILE A 346 0.01 29.34 -10.92
N SER A 347 0.38 28.78 -12.08
CA SER A 347 1.76 28.80 -12.59
C SER A 347 2.29 30.24 -12.68
N LYS A 348 1.49 31.16 -13.24
CA LYS A 348 1.83 32.58 -13.35
C LYS A 348 1.96 33.27 -11.99
N LYS A 349 1.01 33.03 -11.07
CA LYS A 349 1.02 33.62 -9.72
C LYS A 349 2.32 33.33 -8.96
N TYR A 350 2.90 32.15 -9.17
CA TYR A 350 4.15 31.72 -8.51
C TYR A 350 5.37 31.74 -9.43
N SER A 351 5.28 32.40 -10.59
CA SER A 351 6.39 32.54 -11.56
C SER A 351 6.98 31.22 -12.06
N TYR A 352 6.16 30.18 -12.16
CA TYR A 352 6.54 28.86 -12.67
C TYR A 352 6.43 28.73 -14.19
N GLU A 353 6.09 29.78 -14.95
CA GLU A 353 5.76 29.70 -16.39
C GLU A 353 6.88 29.13 -17.28
N LYS A 354 8.14 29.21 -16.81
CA LYS A 354 9.30 28.60 -17.50
C LYS A 354 9.39 27.08 -17.27
N GLU A 355 8.83 26.59 -16.17
CA GLU A 355 8.99 25.23 -15.65
C GLU A 355 7.69 24.41 -15.72
N LEU A 356 6.51 25.03 -15.55
CA LEU A 356 5.19 24.43 -15.62
C LEU A 356 4.33 25.13 -16.66
N LYS A 357 3.93 24.39 -17.69
CA LYS A 357 2.99 24.85 -18.71
C LYS A 357 1.78 23.92 -18.75
N PHE A 358 0.59 24.49 -18.84
CA PHE A 358 -0.65 23.72 -19.00
C PHE A 358 -1.27 24.02 -20.35
N MET A 359 -1.68 22.97 -21.05
CA MET A 359 -2.14 23.05 -22.43
C MET A 359 -3.43 22.29 -22.65
N VAL A 360 -4.28 22.85 -23.49
CA VAL A 360 -5.48 22.17 -23.97
C VAL A 360 -5.06 21.29 -25.14
N GLY A 361 -5.19 19.98 -25.02
CA GLY A 361 -4.73 19.07 -26.07
C GLY A 361 -5.16 17.63 -25.88
N ASP A 362 -5.30 16.93 -27.00
CA ASP A 362 -5.50 15.48 -27.02
C ASP A 362 -4.13 14.77 -27.05
N ILE A 363 -4.05 13.64 -26.33
CA ILE A 363 -2.85 12.81 -26.16
C ILE A 363 -2.20 12.46 -27.50
N HIS A 364 -2.99 12.09 -28.51
CA HIS A 364 -2.46 11.61 -29.81
C HIS A 364 -1.83 12.72 -30.65
N SER A 365 -2.43 13.90 -30.61
CA SER A 365 -2.02 15.02 -31.48
C SER A 365 -0.86 15.81 -30.88
N PHE A 366 -0.48 15.52 -29.64
CA PHE A 366 0.47 16.35 -28.92
C PHE A 366 1.92 16.03 -29.33
N ASP A 367 2.61 17.04 -29.83
CA ASP A 367 4.04 16.98 -30.11
C ASP A 367 4.82 17.74 -29.05
N ALA A 368 5.43 16.98 -28.15
CA ALA A 368 6.23 17.52 -27.05
C ALA A 368 7.51 18.23 -27.52
N SER A 369 8.03 17.90 -28.72
CA SER A 369 9.33 18.39 -29.19
C SER A 369 9.36 19.91 -29.37
N SER A 370 8.23 20.52 -29.69
CA SER A 370 8.09 21.96 -29.91
C SER A 370 7.91 22.80 -28.63
N HIS A 371 7.73 22.15 -27.47
CA HIS A 371 7.31 22.82 -26.23
C HIS A 371 8.36 22.86 -25.12
N PHE A 372 9.33 21.95 -25.17
CA PHE A 372 10.50 21.97 -24.30
C PHE A 372 11.57 22.89 -24.87
N THR A 373 12.29 23.61 -24.00
CA THR A 373 13.37 24.49 -24.49
C THR A 373 14.48 23.65 -25.10
N ALA A 374 15.09 24.13 -26.18
CA ALA A 374 16.23 23.48 -26.81
C ALA A 374 17.33 23.17 -25.79
N GLY A 375 17.51 21.89 -25.52
CA GLY A 375 18.65 21.31 -24.81
C GLY A 375 19.04 20.05 -25.56
N GLU A 376 20.29 19.60 -25.44
CA GLU A 376 20.74 18.38 -26.10
C GLU A 376 19.85 17.21 -25.67
N TYR A 377 19.09 16.65 -26.61
CA TYR A 377 18.39 15.38 -26.43
C TYR A 377 19.45 14.29 -26.27
N LYS A 378 19.81 13.96 -25.02
CA LYS A 378 20.62 12.78 -24.74
C LYS A 378 19.71 11.55 -24.82
N ASP A 379 20.10 10.54 -25.61
CA ASP A 379 19.52 9.19 -25.70
C ASP A 379 18.19 8.97 -26.46
N ASP A 380 17.99 9.65 -27.61
CA ASP A 380 16.77 9.57 -28.46
C ASP A 380 15.44 9.92 -27.78
N SER A 381 15.45 10.21 -26.47
CA SER A 381 14.26 10.39 -25.65
C SER A 381 13.78 11.83 -25.71
N GLN A 382 12.55 12.03 -26.16
CA GLN A 382 11.92 13.35 -26.26
C GLN A 382 11.34 13.83 -24.92
N VAL A 383 10.90 12.90 -24.08
CA VAL A 383 10.29 13.13 -22.77
C VAL A 383 10.89 12.14 -21.78
N ASP A 384 11.39 12.59 -20.64
CA ASP A 384 12.06 11.72 -19.66
C ASP A 384 11.03 10.92 -18.83
N ILE A 385 9.92 11.56 -18.43
CA ILE A 385 8.90 10.97 -17.57
C ILE A 385 7.50 11.25 -18.12
N VAL A 386 6.67 10.21 -18.21
CA VAL A 386 5.24 10.35 -18.51
C VAL A 386 4.40 9.92 -17.32
N VAL A 387 3.41 10.75 -16.97
CA VAL A 387 2.44 10.51 -15.91
C VAL A 387 1.04 10.48 -16.52
N SER A 388 0.19 9.54 -16.11
CA SER A 388 -1.18 9.38 -16.62
C SER A 388 -2.07 8.71 -15.57
N LEU A 389 -2.61 9.48 -14.64
CA LEU A 389 -3.23 8.92 -13.42
C LEU A 389 -4.77 8.86 -13.44
N HIS A 390 -5.40 9.52 -14.41
CA HIS A 390 -6.86 9.49 -14.61
C HIS A 390 -7.28 9.38 -16.07
N ALA A 391 -6.38 8.97 -16.96
CA ALA A 391 -6.75 8.63 -18.32
C ALA A 391 -7.53 7.31 -18.30
N CYS A 392 -8.84 7.35 -18.52
CA CYS A 392 -9.68 6.15 -18.46
C CYS A 392 -9.87 5.48 -19.84
N ASN A 393 -10.15 4.18 -19.82
CA ASN A 393 -10.32 3.31 -20.98
C ASN A 393 -9.11 3.38 -21.93
N THR A 394 -9.35 3.54 -23.22
CA THR A 394 -8.30 3.64 -24.24
C THR A 394 -7.41 4.86 -24.09
N ALA A 395 -7.78 5.87 -23.31
CA ALA A 395 -6.89 7.00 -23.02
C ALA A 395 -5.61 6.56 -22.30
N THR A 396 -5.67 5.52 -21.45
CA THR A 396 -4.46 4.92 -20.87
C THR A 396 -3.58 4.35 -21.97
N ASP A 397 -4.15 3.61 -22.91
CA ASP A 397 -3.40 2.96 -24.00
C ASP A 397 -2.70 3.99 -24.89
N LYS A 398 -3.39 5.09 -25.19
CA LYS A 398 -2.81 6.22 -25.93
C LYS A 398 -1.63 6.85 -25.19
N ALA A 399 -1.76 7.06 -23.88
CA ALA A 399 -0.68 7.60 -23.06
C ALA A 399 0.53 6.65 -23.01
N LEU A 400 0.28 5.34 -22.89
CA LEU A 400 1.33 4.32 -22.90
C LEU A 400 2.04 4.24 -24.25
N GLU A 401 1.31 4.17 -25.36
CA GLU A 401 1.93 4.18 -26.70
C GLU A 401 2.76 5.45 -26.89
N GLN A 402 2.18 6.62 -26.59
CA GLN A 402 2.86 7.89 -26.74
C GLN A 402 4.16 7.96 -25.91
N ALA A 403 4.15 7.44 -24.69
CA ALA A 403 5.33 7.36 -23.84
C ALA A 403 6.42 6.44 -24.41
N THR A 404 6.03 5.31 -25.00
CA THR A 404 6.97 4.40 -25.67
C THR A 404 7.54 5.00 -26.96
N ARG A 405 6.72 5.74 -27.73
CA ARG A 405 7.16 6.48 -28.93
C ARG A 405 8.22 7.54 -28.59
N TRP A 406 8.05 8.22 -27.47
CA TRP A 406 9.06 9.15 -26.93
C TRP A 406 10.24 8.48 -26.23
N LYS A 407 10.27 7.14 -26.16
CA LYS A 407 11.28 6.36 -25.45
C LYS A 407 11.48 6.87 -24.02
N SER A 408 10.37 7.18 -23.33
CA SER A 408 10.41 7.78 -21.99
C SER A 408 11.14 6.85 -21.02
N GLN A 409 11.91 7.41 -20.09
CA GLN A 409 12.68 6.60 -19.13
C GLN A 409 11.78 6.02 -18.04
N ILE A 410 10.74 6.76 -17.66
CA ILE A 410 9.78 6.38 -16.62
C ILE A 410 8.35 6.64 -17.12
N ILE A 411 7.46 5.68 -16.87
CA ILE A 411 6.02 5.80 -17.13
C ILE A 411 5.28 5.44 -15.84
N LEU A 412 4.40 6.32 -15.37
CA LEU A 412 3.51 6.09 -14.22
C LEU A 412 2.06 6.23 -14.68
N ALA A 413 1.34 5.11 -14.75
CA ALA A 413 -0.03 5.08 -15.24
C ALA A 413 -0.98 4.44 -14.23
N VAL A 414 -2.13 5.07 -13.98
CA VAL A 414 -3.21 4.50 -13.16
C VAL A 414 -4.43 4.25 -14.06
N PRO A 415 -4.67 3.00 -14.47
CA PRO A 415 -5.81 2.64 -15.31
C PRO A 415 -7.13 2.63 -14.51
N CYS A 416 -7.76 3.79 -14.36
CA CYS A 416 -8.97 4.01 -13.54
C CYS A 416 -10.19 3.16 -13.91
N CYS A 417 -10.59 3.14 -15.19
CA CYS A 417 -11.79 2.44 -15.66
C CYS A 417 -11.47 1.75 -16.98
N GLN A 418 -11.81 0.46 -17.14
CA GLN A 418 -11.42 -0.31 -18.32
C GLN A 418 -12.55 -1.26 -18.69
N HIS A 419 -13.02 -1.14 -19.94
CA HIS A 419 -14.17 -1.92 -20.41
C HIS A 419 -13.88 -2.67 -21.70
N GLU A 420 -12.73 -2.46 -22.34
CA GLU A 420 -12.40 -3.03 -23.65
C GLU A 420 -12.45 -4.56 -23.64
N VAL A 421 -11.70 -5.19 -22.74
CA VAL A 421 -11.71 -6.65 -22.58
C VAL A 421 -13.08 -7.12 -22.06
N TYR A 422 -13.67 -6.41 -21.11
CA TYR A 422 -14.98 -6.76 -20.54
C TYR A 422 -16.09 -6.82 -21.59
N GLN A 423 -16.13 -5.86 -22.52
CA GLN A 423 -17.09 -5.83 -23.62
C GLN A 423 -16.92 -7.04 -24.54
N GLN A 424 -15.68 -7.41 -24.89
CA GLN A 424 -15.40 -8.60 -25.70
C GLN A 424 -15.79 -9.89 -24.98
N MET A 425 -15.46 -10.00 -23.70
CA MET A 425 -15.76 -11.16 -22.86
C MET A 425 -17.26 -11.34 -22.60
N LYS A 426 -18.05 -10.26 -22.55
CA LYS A 426 -19.51 -10.34 -22.41
C LYS A 426 -20.18 -11.08 -23.57
N HIS A 427 -19.58 -11.05 -24.76
CA HIS A 427 -20.06 -11.77 -25.94
C HIS A 427 -19.54 -13.22 -25.99
N MET A 428 -18.50 -13.55 -25.23
CA MET A 428 -17.91 -14.90 -25.12
C MET A 428 -18.63 -15.82 -24.11
N LYS A 429 -19.97 -15.76 -24.04
CA LYS A 429 -20.79 -16.61 -23.15
C LYS A 429 -20.72 -18.12 -23.43
N SER A 430 -19.91 -18.54 -24.38
CA SER A 430 -19.77 -19.92 -24.85
C SER A 430 -18.31 -20.38 -24.78
N LEU A 431 -17.62 -20.13 -23.66
CA LEU A 431 -16.48 -20.97 -23.35
C LEU A 431 -16.96 -22.42 -23.20
N PRO A 432 -16.16 -23.43 -23.59
CA PRO A 432 -16.56 -24.83 -23.45
C PRO A 432 -17.04 -25.14 -22.03
N GLU A 433 -18.12 -25.92 -21.91
CA GLU A 433 -18.48 -26.53 -20.62
C GLU A 433 -17.23 -27.27 -20.10
N ASN A 434 -16.73 -26.89 -18.92
CA ASN A 434 -15.46 -27.28 -18.29
C ASN A 434 -14.23 -26.36 -18.49
N HIS A 435 -14.37 -25.16 -19.08
CA HIS A 435 -13.27 -24.19 -19.06
C HIS A 435 -13.01 -23.70 -17.63
N PHE A 436 -11.75 -23.68 -17.19
CA PHE A 436 -11.37 -23.33 -15.79
C PHE A 436 -11.79 -21.90 -15.36
N MET A 437 -12.06 -21.00 -16.32
CA MET A 437 -12.54 -19.63 -16.08
C MET A 437 -14.06 -19.49 -16.04
N GLU A 438 -14.82 -20.53 -16.36
CA GLU A 438 -16.28 -20.50 -16.41
C GLU A 438 -16.90 -19.96 -15.10
N PRO A 439 -16.50 -20.39 -13.89
CA PRO A 439 -17.08 -19.88 -12.65
C PRO A 439 -16.78 -18.40 -12.37
N LEU A 440 -15.65 -17.88 -12.87
CA LEU A 440 -15.30 -16.46 -12.74
C LEU A 440 -16.13 -15.58 -13.68
N LEU A 441 -16.53 -16.10 -14.84
CA LEU A 441 -17.22 -15.34 -15.87
C LEU A 441 -18.74 -15.35 -15.73
N GLN A 442 -19.30 -16.32 -15.00
CA GLN A 442 -20.74 -16.39 -14.66
C GLN A 442 -21.24 -15.15 -13.90
N HIS A 443 -20.43 -14.62 -12.98
CA HIS A 443 -20.81 -13.47 -12.15
C HIS A 443 -20.22 -12.18 -12.72
N ASN A 444 -21.09 -11.22 -13.07
CA ASN A 444 -20.68 -9.95 -13.68
C ASN A 444 -19.58 -9.21 -12.89
N ILE A 445 -19.65 -9.22 -11.56
CA ILE A 445 -18.65 -8.55 -10.70
C ILE A 445 -17.27 -9.23 -10.76
N PHE A 446 -17.22 -10.56 -10.84
CA PHE A 446 -15.95 -11.29 -10.97
C PHE A 446 -15.38 -11.12 -12.37
N ASN A 447 -16.23 -11.17 -13.39
CA ASN A 447 -15.86 -10.92 -14.78
C ASN A 447 -15.29 -9.50 -14.97
N GLU A 448 -15.95 -8.47 -14.44
CA GLU A 448 -15.48 -7.08 -14.53
C GLU A 448 -14.11 -6.89 -13.87
N LYS A 449 -13.93 -7.42 -12.64
CA LYS A 449 -12.65 -7.35 -11.92
C LYS A 449 -11.55 -8.11 -12.65
N PHE A 450 -11.84 -9.32 -13.12
CA PHE A 450 -10.89 -10.14 -13.89
C PHE A 450 -10.48 -9.43 -15.17
N CYS A 451 -11.44 -8.97 -15.99
CA CYS A 451 -11.17 -8.28 -17.25
C CYS A 451 -10.33 -7.02 -17.03
N SER A 452 -10.58 -6.26 -15.96
CA SER A 452 -9.76 -5.11 -15.60
C SER A 452 -8.31 -5.52 -15.35
N ILE A 453 -8.07 -6.48 -14.45
CA ILE A 453 -6.73 -6.94 -14.09
C ILE A 453 -6.02 -7.54 -15.31
N TYR A 454 -6.75 -8.30 -16.12
CA TYR A 454 -6.22 -8.93 -17.33
C TYR A 454 -5.81 -7.89 -18.37
N THR A 455 -6.61 -6.82 -18.56
CA THR A 455 -6.24 -5.69 -19.44
C THR A 455 -4.91 -5.08 -18.99
N ASP A 456 -4.75 -4.84 -17.68
CA ASP A 456 -3.52 -4.24 -17.15
C ASP A 456 -2.31 -5.19 -17.22
N ALA A 457 -2.53 -6.50 -17.10
CA ALA A 457 -1.50 -7.50 -17.33
C ALA A 457 -1.03 -7.52 -18.80
N LEU A 458 -1.96 -7.43 -19.76
CA LEU A 458 -1.63 -7.32 -21.18
C LEU A 458 -0.85 -6.04 -21.48
N ARG A 459 -1.24 -4.90 -20.90
CA ARG A 459 -0.48 -3.64 -21.00
C ARG A 459 0.94 -3.78 -20.49
N CYS A 460 1.12 -4.43 -19.34
CA CYS A 460 2.45 -4.67 -18.79
C CYS A 460 3.30 -5.54 -19.72
N GLN A 461 2.75 -6.62 -20.28
CA GLN A 461 3.48 -7.46 -21.24
C GLN A 461 3.86 -6.70 -22.52
N LEU A 462 2.95 -5.87 -23.06
CA LEU A 462 3.27 -5.04 -24.23
C LEU A 462 4.38 -4.03 -23.95
N LEU A 463 4.37 -3.37 -22.78
CA LEU A 463 5.46 -2.49 -22.37
C LEU A 463 6.80 -3.24 -22.23
N GLU A 464 6.77 -4.48 -21.73
CA GLU A 464 7.96 -5.33 -21.63
C GLU A 464 8.54 -5.69 -23.01
N ILE A 465 7.68 -6.01 -23.98
CA ILE A 465 8.06 -6.21 -25.38
C ILE A 465 8.68 -4.93 -25.97
N MET A 466 8.17 -3.77 -25.58
CA MET A 466 8.70 -2.44 -25.96
C MET A 466 9.98 -2.02 -25.22
N GLY A 467 10.56 -2.88 -24.37
CA GLY A 467 11.86 -2.61 -23.73
C GLY A 467 11.80 -2.05 -22.32
N TYR A 468 10.63 -2.13 -21.67
CA TYR A 468 10.44 -1.65 -20.30
C TYR A 468 10.49 -2.80 -19.29
N LYS A 469 10.95 -2.48 -18.08
CA LYS A 469 10.68 -3.27 -16.89
C LYS A 469 9.41 -2.72 -16.24
N THR A 470 8.41 -3.57 -16.06
CA THR A 470 7.13 -3.16 -15.46
C THR A 470 7.03 -3.63 -14.01
N ASN A 471 6.31 -2.87 -13.20
CA ASN A 471 5.97 -3.19 -11.82
C ASN A 471 4.58 -2.65 -11.51
N VAL A 472 3.70 -3.49 -10.99
CA VAL A 472 2.34 -3.09 -10.59
C VAL A 472 2.33 -2.96 -9.08
N ILE A 473 1.97 -1.77 -8.59
CA ILE A 473 1.98 -1.43 -7.16
C ILE A 473 0.61 -0.93 -6.72
N GLU A 474 0.32 -1.09 -5.44
CA GLU A 474 -0.83 -0.46 -4.81
C GLU A 474 -0.62 1.06 -4.71
N PHE A 475 -1.64 1.85 -5.07
CA PHE A 475 -1.57 3.30 -5.19
C PHE A 475 -2.49 4.05 -4.23
N ILE A 476 -3.67 3.53 -3.90
CA ILE A 476 -4.61 4.18 -2.95
C ILE A 476 -5.30 3.09 -2.14
N ASP A 477 -5.51 3.35 -0.85
CA ASP A 477 -6.31 2.47 0.02
C ASP A 477 -7.67 2.13 -0.62
N THR A 478 -8.01 0.83 -0.56
CA THR A 478 -9.22 0.24 -1.17
C THR A 478 -10.54 0.92 -0.79
N GLU A 479 -10.57 1.69 0.31
CA GLU A 479 -11.72 2.47 0.78
C GLU A 479 -12.19 3.56 -0.21
N HIS A 480 -11.32 3.99 -1.14
CA HIS A 480 -11.62 5.09 -2.06
C HIS A 480 -11.87 4.66 -3.51
N THR A 481 -11.45 3.46 -3.90
CA THR A 481 -11.64 2.95 -5.26
C THR A 481 -11.51 1.42 -5.28
N PRO A 482 -12.39 0.70 -6.00
CA PRO A 482 -12.25 -0.75 -6.20
C PRO A 482 -11.03 -1.11 -7.05
N LYS A 483 -10.41 -0.14 -7.74
CA LYS A 483 -9.12 -0.29 -8.42
C LYS A 483 -8.05 0.53 -7.72
N ASN A 484 -7.05 -0.16 -7.18
CA ASN A 484 -5.99 0.41 -6.35
C ASN A 484 -4.60 0.27 -6.97
N VAL A 485 -4.46 0.05 -8.28
CA VAL A 485 -3.14 -0.26 -8.90
C VAL A 485 -2.57 0.88 -9.74
N MET A 486 -1.25 1.03 -9.71
CA MET A 486 -0.44 1.84 -10.62
C MET A 486 0.53 0.94 -11.38
N ILE A 487 0.59 1.11 -12.70
CA ILE A 487 1.63 0.55 -13.57
C ILE A 487 2.81 1.50 -13.55
N ARG A 488 3.94 1.05 -12.99
CA ARG A 488 5.24 1.70 -13.05
C ARG A 488 6.10 1.00 -14.09
N ALA A 489 6.49 1.69 -15.15
CA ALA A 489 7.40 1.15 -16.17
C ALA A 489 8.70 1.97 -16.22
N THR A 490 9.83 1.28 -16.24
CA THR A 490 11.17 1.88 -16.33
C THR A 490 11.92 1.30 -17.52
N ARG A 491 12.56 2.13 -18.33
CA ARG A 491 13.26 1.66 -19.52
C ARG A 491 14.45 0.77 -19.11
N SER A 492 14.52 -0.44 -19.67
CA SER A 492 15.48 -1.48 -19.24
C SER A 492 16.25 -2.11 -20.41
N ASN A 493 15.95 -1.73 -21.67
CA ASN A 493 16.51 -2.31 -22.90
C ASN A 493 16.41 -3.85 -22.93
N THR A 494 15.36 -4.38 -23.55
CA THR A 494 15.13 -5.84 -23.67
C THR A 494 15.96 -6.42 -24.80
N SER A 495 16.71 -7.51 -24.55
CA SER A 495 17.46 -8.21 -25.60
C SER A 495 16.53 -8.84 -26.65
N PRO A 496 16.97 -9.05 -27.91
CA PRO A 496 16.14 -9.67 -28.94
C PRO A 496 15.57 -11.03 -28.55
N GLU A 497 16.38 -11.88 -27.90
CA GLU A 497 15.96 -13.21 -27.40
C GLU A 497 14.85 -13.10 -26.35
N LYS A 498 15.03 -12.19 -25.37
CA LYS A 498 14.03 -11.94 -24.33
C LYS A 498 12.75 -11.36 -24.92
N ARG A 499 12.86 -10.46 -25.91
CA ARG A 499 11.71 -9.90 -26.64
C ARG A 499 10.94 -11.01 -27.36
N SER A 500 11.61 -11.91 -28.07
CA SER A 500 10.96 -13.06 -28.72
C SER A 500 10.21 -13.92 -27.71
N THR A 501 10.79 -14.14 -26.52
CA THR A 501 10.16 -14.92 -25.45
C THR A 501 8.90 -14.23 -24.90
N LEU A 502 8.97 -12.91 -24.70
CA LEU A 502 7.83 -12.09 -24.26
C LEU A 502 6.70 -12.07 -25.30
N ILE A 503 7.02 -12.00 -26.59
CA ILE A 503 6.04 -12.09 -27.68
C ILE A 503 5.33 -13.46 -27.65
N SER A 504 6.07 -14.56 -27.53
CA SER A 504 5.48 -15.90 -27.42
C SER A 504 4.57 -16.02 -26.20
N LYS A 505 4.98 -15.47 -25.05
CA LYS A 505 4.17 -15.45 -23.83
C LYS A 505 2.89 -14.63 -24.01
N TYR A 506 2.99 -13.46 -24.63
CA TYR A 506 1.84 -12.60 -24.93
C TYR A 506 0.85 -13.30 -25.86
N ARG A 507 1.32 -13.94 -26.94
CA ARG A 507 0.47 -14.73 -27.85
C ARG A 507 -0.24 -15.87 -27.12
N SER A 508 0.48 -16.62 -26.28
CA SER A 508 -0.12 -17.69 -25.48
C SER A 508 -1.21 -17.17 -24.52
N MET A 509 -1.07 -15.96 -23.98
CA MET A 509 -2.15 -15.34 -23.20
C MET A 509 -3.39 -15.11 -24.06
N LEU A 510 -3.22 -14.62 -25.29
CA LEU A 510 -4.33 -14.37 -26.23
C LEU A 510 -4.96 -15.65 -26.78
N ASP A 511 -4.21 -16.74 -26.92
CA ASP A 511 -4.76 -18.04 -27.36
C ASP A 511 -5.77 -18.59 -26.34
N ASN A 512 -5.49 -18.40 -25.05
CA ASN A 512 -6.36 -18.84 -23.96
C ASN A 512 -7.58 -17.94 -23.79
N LEU A 513 -7.47 -16.66 -24.15
CA LEU A 513 -8.55 -15.68 -24.06
C LEU A 513 -8.43 -14.69 -25.22
N PRO A 514 -9.05 -14.96 -26.37
CA PRO A 514 -8.86 -14.19 -27.60
C PRO A 514 -9.51 -12.82 -27.47
N VAL A 515 -8.71 -11.86 -27.00
CA VAL A 515 -9.10 -10.46 -26.84
C VAL A 515 -8.14 -9.58 -27.63
N LYS A 516 -8.66 -8.47 -28.13
CA LYS A 516 -7.85 -7.45 -28.82
C LYS A 516 -7.85 -6.20 -27.97
N ILE A 517 -6.66 -5.70 -27.63
CA ILE A 517 -6.53 -4.45 -26.87
C ILE A 517 -5.98 -3.33 -27.73
N THR A 518 -6.47 -2.12 -27.50
CA THR A 518 -6.13 -0.93 -28.29
C THR A 518 -4.62 -0.66 -28.27
N LEU A 519 -3.96 -0.87 -27.13
CA LEU A 519 -2.51 -0.65 -27.01
C LEU A 519 -1.70 -1.49 -28.01
N GLU A 520 -2.09 -2.74 -28.25
CA GLU A 520 -1.39 -3.60 -29.21
C GLU A 520 -1.46 -3.01 -30.62
N GLN A 521 -2.65 -2.56 -31.04
CA GLN A 521 -2.86 -1.97 -32.36
C GLN A 521 -2.08 -0.67 -32.53
N LEU A 522 -1.99 0.14 -31.48
CA LEU A 522 -1.23 1.39 -31.49
C LEU A 522 0.28 1.14 -31.57
N LEU A 523 0.80 0.17 -30.81
CA LEU A 523 2.23 -0.17 -30.80
C LEU A 523 2.67 -0.93 -32.05
N PHE A 524 1.80 -1.78 -32.58
CA PHE A 524 2.08 -2.74 -33.64
C PHE A 524 1.04 -2.67 -34.77
N PRO A 525 0.93 -1.54 -35.49
CA PRO A 525 -0.09 -1.34 -36.53
C PRO A 525 0.03 -2.31 -37.70
N LYS A 526 1.21 -2.91 -37.89
CA LYS A 526 1.50 -3.94 -38.91
C LYS A 526 1.47 -5.37 -38.37
N GLY A 527 1.08 -5.55 -37.10
CA GLY A 527 1.17 -6.82 -36.39
C GLY A 527 2.43 -6.92 -35.51
N LEU A 528 2.40 -7.86 -34.56
CA LEU A 528 3.40 -8.07 -33.51
C LEU A 528 4.72 -8.70 -34.02
N GLU A 529 4.96 -8.73 -35.33
CA GLU A 529 6.14 -9.35 -35.97
C GLU A 529 7.36 -8.43 -36.02
#